data_AF-J3IJK2-F1
#
_entry.id   AF-J3IJK2-F1
#
_cell.length_a   1.000
_cell.length_b   1.000
_cell.length_c   1.000
_cell.angle_alpha   90.00
_cell.angle_beta   90.00
_cell.angle_gamma   90.00
#
_symmetry.space_group_name_H-M   'P 1'
#
loop_
_entity.id
_entity.type
_entity.pdbx_description
1 polymer ?
#
loop_
_entity_poly.entity_id
_entity_poly.type
_entity_poly.pdbx_seq_one_letter_code
_entity_poly.pdbx_strand_id
1 'polypeptide(L)'
;HLPMLAGTEVAVAFEQGDPDRPYIAHALHDSEHPDHVTLRNRDHTRNVLRTPANNKLRMEDLRGQEHVKLSTEYGGKSQLNLGHLVDAKKQKRGEGFELRSDGHGALRAGKGLFVSADEQAKAQGQMLDMQAALGRLQQAGEQLQGLSSDAQAAHAEPADVQAQLAFLSERIEALQAQVILLSAPQGIALSSGQHLQLAAQENLMLNAGGAADLSVVKRLFIGVGRGLSLFVRKLGIKLIANQGPVSVQAQNDSLELLARHGLSITSTEDEICITAKKKIALNGGGSYLNLDVGGIESGTSGDHLVKAAHHEFKGPGGQARQMPALAQRSEHLVQSPEPTDFSG
;
A
#
# COMPACT_ATOMS: atom_id res chain seq x y z
N HIS A 1 -15.98 44.41 -1.90
CA HIS A 1 -15.41 45.77 -1.77
C HIS A 1 -13.90 45.67 -2.04
N LEU A 2 -13.37 46.45 -2.97
CA LEU A 2 -11.93 46.57 -3.25
C LEU A 2 -11.50 47.94 -2.72
N PRO A 3 -10.99 48.04 -1.48
CA PRO A 3 -10.61 49.33 -0.92
C PRO A 3 -9.46 49.93 -1.74
N MET A 4 -9.61 51.20 -2.13
CA MET A 4 -8.55 51.95 -2.80
C MET A 4 -7.42 52.24 -1.80
N LEU A 5 -6.20 52.35 -2.31
CA LEU A 5 -5.07 52.80 -1.50
C LEU A 5 -5.08 54.32 -1.40
N ALA A 6 -4.45 54.85 -0.36
CA ALA A 6 -4.16 56.28 -0.29
C ALA A 6 -3.32 56.69 -1.51
N GLY A 7 -3.71 57.80 -2.16
CA GLY A 7 -3.06 58.28 -3.38
C GLY A 7 -3.57 57.67 -4.68
N THR A 8 -4.52 56.73 -4.66
CA THR A 8 -5.16 56.25 -5.90
C THR A 8 -5.98 57.37 -6.54
N GLU A 9 -5.67 57.69 -7.80
CA GLU A 9 -6.48 58.59 -8.60
C GLU A 9 -7.81 57.93 -8.98
N VAL A 10 -8.90 58.69 -8.85
CA VAL A 10 -10.25 58.20 -9.10
C VAL A 10 -11.06 59.17 -9.93
N ALA A 11 -11.91 58.63 -10.79
CA ALA A 11 -13.00 59.38 -11.42
C ALA A 11 -14.18 59.44 -10.45
N VAL A 12 -14.60 60.65 -10.08
CA VAL A 12 -15.79 60.90 -9.26
C VAL A 12 -16.99 61.11 -10.18
N ALA A 13 -18.08 60.40 -9.90
CA ALA A 13 -19.39 60.64 -10.51
C ALA A 13 -20.39 61.03 -9.43
N PHE A 14 -21.57 61.45 -9.85
CA PHE A 14 -22.58 62.03 -8.97
C PHE A 14 -23.90 61.32 -9.19
N GLU A 15 -24.56 60.89 -8.12
CA GLU A 15 -25.78 60.10 -8.21
C GLU A 15 -26.87 60.93 -8.89
N GLN A 16 -27.38 60.47 -10.04
CA GLN A 16 -28.35 61.23 -10.87
C GLN A 16 -27.85 62.64 -11.27
N GLY A 17 -26.54 62.87 -11.24
CA GLY A 17 -25.96 64.19 -11.49
C GLY A 17 -26.03 65.17 -10.32
N ASP A 18 -26.45 64.71 -9.13
CA ASP A 18 -26.52 65.52 -7.90
C ASP A 18 -25.11 65.75 -7.30
N PRO A 19 -24.57 67.00 -7.35
CA PRO A 19 -23.23 67.31 -6.86
C PRO A 19 -23.04 67.03 -5.36
N ASP A 20 -24.11 66.98 -4.59
CA ASP A 20 -24.07 66.70 -3.14
C ASP A 20 -23.97 65.20 -2.84
N ARG A 21 -24.04 64.33 -3.86
CA ARG A 21 -24.00 62.87 -3.74
C ARG A 21 -22.88 62.27 -4.60
N PRO A 22 -21.60 62.60 -4.33
CA PRO A 22 -20.48 62.03 -5.06
C PRO A 22 -20.28 60.55 -4.72
N TYR A 23 -19.82 59.78 -5.71
CA TYR A 23 -19.33 58.43 -5.54
C TYR A 23 -18.12 58.17 -6.46
N ILE A 24 -17.27 57.22 -6.08
CA ILE A 24 -16.14 56.81 -6.91
C ILE A 24 -16.66 55.92 -8.04
N ALA A 25 -16.51 56.36 -9.29
CA ALA A 25 -16.91 55.60 -10.47
C ALA A 25 -15.83 54.61 -10.91
N HIS A 26 -14.57 55.05 -10.98
CA HIS A 26 -13.44 54.25 -11.47
C HIS A 26 -12.14 54.65 -10.76
N ALA A 27 -11.21 53.70 -10.59
CA ALA A 27 -9.79 54.04 -10.39
C ALA A 27 -9.15 54.32 -11.74
N LEU A 28 -8.18 55.24 -11.76
CA LEU A 28 -7.42 55.62 -12.93
C LEU A 28 -6.00 55.08 -12.84
N HIS A 29 -5.40 54.83 -14.00
CA HIS A 29 -3.98 54.50 -14.12
C HIS A 29 -3.19 55.79 -14.35
N ASP A 30 -2.04 55.88 -13.70
CA ASP A 30 -1.08 56.97 -13.87
C ASP A 30 0.27 56.43 -14.38
N SER A 31 1.28 57.30 -14.50
CA SER A 31 2.61 56.92 -14.98
C SER A 31 3.39 55.99 -14.04
N GLU A 32 3.10 56.04 -12.74
CA GLU A 32 3.72 55.20 -11.70
C GLU A 32 2.96 53.88 -11.52
N HIS A 33 1.65 53.86 -11.81
CA HIS A 33 0.73 52.73 -11.68
C HIS A 33 0.04 52.37 -13.02
N PRO A 34 0.82 51.99 -14.06
CA PRO A 34 0.27 51.72 -15.37
C PRO A 34 -0.59 50.45 -15.40
N ASP A 35 -1.48 50.37 -16.39
CA ASP A 35 -2.26 49.17 -16.66
C ASP A 35 -1.34 47.97 -16.98
N HIS A 36 -1.66 46.81 -16.38
CA HIS A 36 -0.95 45.57 -16.64
C HIS A 36 -1.46 44.84 -17.89
N VAL A 37 -2.69 45.14 -18.32
CA VAL A 37 -3.33 44.58 -19.50
C VAL A 37 -3.14 45.57 -20.64
N THR A 38 -2.12 45.33 -21.47
CA THR A 38 -1.79 46.22 -22.59
C THR A 38 -1.78 45.46 -23.91
N LEU A 39 -1.81 46.19 -25.02
CA LEU A 39 -1.59 45.62 -26.35
C LEU A 39 -0.20 44.98 -26.49
N ARG A 40 0.78 45.44 -25.71
CA ARG A 40 2.14 44.91 -25.72
C ARG A 40 2.17 43.50 -25.13
N ASN A 41 3.15 42.73 -25.58
CA ASN A 41 3.40 41.37 -25.11
C ASN A 41 2.17 40.44 -25.20
N ARG A 42 1.12 40.76 -25.96
CA ARG A 42 -0.12 39.97 -26.04
C ARG A 42 -0.86 39.89 -24.70
N ASP A 43 -0.79 40.93 -23.86
CA ASP A 43 -1.57 40.96 -22.60
C ASP A 43 -3.04 41.34 -22.83
N HIS A 44 -3.42 41.84 -24.01
CA HIS A 44 -4.79 42.26 -24.35
C HIS A 44 -5.87 41.15 -24.29
N THR A 45 -5.48 39.88 -24.22
CA THR A 45 -6.39 38.73 -24.01
C THR A 45 -6.49 38.31 -22.54
N ARG A 46 -5.85 39.05 -21.61
CA ARG A 46 -5.86 38.75 -20.18
C ARG A 46 -6.77 39.67 -19.40
N ASN A 47 -7.55 39.08 -18.53
CA ASN A 47 -8.27 39.75 -17.47
C ASN A 47 -7.53 39.51 -16.16
N VAL A 48 -7.17 40.58 -15.44
CA VAL A 48 -6.35 40.48 -14.21
C VAL A 48 -6.97 41.31 -13.09
N LEU A 49 -7.34 40.65 -12.00
CA LEU A 49 -7.58 41.29 -10.71
C LEU A 49 -6.34 41.10 -9.85
N ARG A 50 -5.61 42.18 -9.57
CA ARG A 50 -4.33 42.16 -8.85
C ARG A 50 -4.32 43.17 -7.70
N THR A 51 -3.93 42.70 -6.53
CA THR A 51 -3.67 43.55 -5.36
C THR A 51 -2.20 44.03 -5.33
N PRO A 52 -1.85 45.09 -4.57
CA PRO A 52 -0.47 45.57 -4.43
C PRO A 52 0.51 44.50 -3.94
N ALA A 53 0.07 43.61 -3.03
CA ALA A 53 0.84 42.46 -2.56
C ALA A 53 0.94 41.31 -3.60
N ASN A 54 0.52 41.56 -4.84
CA ASN A 54 0.54 40.60 -5.96
C ASN A 54 -0.35 39.37 -5.76
N ASN A 55 -1.35 39.42 -4.87
CA ASN A 55 -2.46 38.47 -4.92
C ASN A 55 -3.21 38.70 -6.23
N LYS A 56 -3.40 37.64 -7.01
CA LYS A 56 -3.92 37.71 -8.39
C LYS A 56 -5.00 36.66 -8.62
N LEU A 57 -6.08 37.10 -9.27
CA LEU A 57 -6.94 36.27 -10.09
C LEU A 57 -6.73 36.70 -11.54
N ARG A 58 -6.20 35.81 -12.38
CA ARG A 58 -5.94 36.06 -13.81
C ARG A 58 -6.70 35.06 -14.65
N MET A 59 -7.36 35.54 -15.71
CA MET A 59 -8.00 34.73 -16.74
C MET A 59 -7.40 35.11 -18.09
N GLU A 60 -6.94 34.13 -18.86
CA GLU A 60 -6.42 34.28 -20.21
C GLU A 60 -7.46 33.72 -21.19
N ASP A 61 -7.94 34.56 -22.12
CA ASP A 61 -8.99 34.20 -23.08
C ASP A 61 -8.45 33.91 -24.48
N LEU A 62 -7.14 33.89 -24.63
CA LEU A 62 -6.50 33.53 -25.87
C LEU A 62 -6.91 32.11 -26.30
N ARG A 63 -7.52 32.03 -27.48
CA ARG A 63 -8.11 30.78 -27.99
C ARG A 63 -7.08 29.66 -28.11
N GLY A 64 -7.41 28.50 -27.54
CA GLY A 64 -6.55 27.31 -27.47
C GLY A 64 -5.42 27.38 -26.45
N GLN A 65 -5.33 28.46 -25.66
CA GLN A 65 -4.34 28.68 -24.60
C GLN A 65 -5.00 29.29 -23.35
N GLU A 66 -6.30 29.04 -23.20
CA GLU A 66 -7.11 29.56 -22.10
C GLU A 66 -6.60 29.03 -20.77
N HIS A 67 -6.51 29.90 -19.77
CA HIS A 67 -6.16 29.48 -18.42
C HIS A 67 -6.67 30.43 -17.34
N VAL A 68 -6.87 29.87 -16.15
CA VAL A 68 -7.19 30.63 -14.94
C VAL A 68 -6.08 30.43 -13.92
N LYS A 69 -5.68 31.51 -13.25
CA LYS A 69 -4.67 31.51 -12.19
C LYS A 69 -5.17 32.27 -10.98
N LEU A 70 -5.24 31.60 -9.83
CA LEU A 70 -5.40 32.22 -8.53
C LEU A 70 -4.08 32.06 -7.76
N SER A 71 -3.46 33.17 -7.35
CA SER A 71 -2.14 33.13 -6.71
C SER A 71 -1.95 34.17 -5.63
N THR A 72 -1.21 33.79 -4.58
CA THR A 72 -0.57 34.71 -3.62
C THR A 72 0.95 34.49 -3.63
N GLU A 73 1.74 35.49 -3.24
CA GLU A 73 3.20 35.32 -3.11
C GLU A 73 3.59 34.54 -1.84
N TYR A 74 2.71 34.53 -0.82
CA TYR A 74 2.97 33.84 0.44
C TYR A 74 3.15 32.32 0.25
N GLY A 75 4.09 31.72 0.99
CA GLY A 75 4.42 30.31 0.86
C GLY A 75 5.09 29.96 -0.49
N GLY A 76 5.97 30.84 -0.97
CA GLY A 76 6.76 30.61 -2.18
C GLY A 76 5.93 30.54 -3.46
N LYS A 77 4.89 31.38 -3.59
CA LYS A 77 3.85 31.30 -4.63
C LYS A 77 2.89 30.11 -4.46
N SER A 78 1.95 30.27 -3.54
CA SER A 78 0.80 29.36 -3.40
C SER A 78 -0.23 29.65 -4.49
N GLN A 79 -0.56 28.66 -5.33
CA GLN A 79 -1.35 28.87 -6.55
C GLN A 79 -2.29 27.70 -6.87
N LEU A 80 -3.45 28.04 -7.42
CA LEU A 80 -4.28 27.17 -8.25
C LEU A 80 -4.20 27.66 -9.70
N ASN A 81 -3.74 26.80 -10.61
CA ASN A 81 -3.67 27.08 -12.04
C ASN A 81 -4.52 26.04 -12.80
N LEU A 82 -5.34 26.48 -13.76
CA LEU A 82 -6.26 25.66 -14.55
C LEU A 82 -6.08 25.95 -16.06
N GLY A 83 -6.10 24.93 -16.93
CA GLY A 83 -6.05 25.08 -18.39
C GLY A 83 -4.65 24.97 -18.98
N HIS A 84 -4.23 25.96 -19.76
CA HIS A 84 -2.90 26.08 -20.37
C HIS A 84 -1.92 26.83 -19.45
N LEU A 85 -1.18 26.11 -18.62
CA LEU A 85 -0.33 26.72 -17.59
C LEU A 85 0.93 27.30 -18.21
N VAL A 86 1.21 28.57 -17.93
CA VAL A 86 2.41 29.28 -18.43
C VAL A 86 3.31 29.79 -17.31
N ASP A 87 4.60 29.88 -17.61
CA ASP A 87 5.59 30.54 -16.75
C ASP A 87 5.53 32.08 -16.83
N ALA A 88 6.49 32.77 -16.21
CA ALA A 88 6.56 34.23 -16.23
C ALA A 88 6.83 34.80 -17.64
N LYS A 89 7.47 34.03 -18.53
CA LYS A 89 7.75 34.38 -19.93
C LYS A 89 6.62 33.99 -20.88
N LYS A 90 5.48 33.51 -20.34
CA LYS A 90 4.32 33.01 -21.09
C LYS A 90 4.62 31.72 -21.89
N GLN A 91 5.70 31.01 -21.54
CA GLN A 91 6.00 29.71 -22.11
C GLN A 91 5.18 28.63 -21.39
N LYS A 92 4.63 27.69 -22.16
CA LYS A 92 3.87 26.56 -21.62
C LYS A 92 4.74 25.77 -20.66
N ARG A 93 4.24 25.53 -19.45
CA ARG A 93 4.88 24.69 -18.42
C ARG A 93 4.05 23.50 -17.99
N GLY A 94 2.79 23.42 -18.43
CA GLY A 94 1.89 22.31 -18.12
C GLY A 94 0.49 22.51 -18.71
N GLU A 95 -0.33 21.48 -18.59
CA GLU A 95 -1.74 21.48 -18.98
C GLU A 95 -2.57 20.74 -17.91
N GLY A 96 -3.85 21.13 -17.77
CA GLY A 96 -4.76 20.54 -16.79
C GLY A 96 -4.93 21.43 -15.58
N PHE A 97 -4.67 20.91 -14.38
CA PHE A 97 -4.73 21.69 -13.15
C PHE A 97 -3.45 21.50 -12.32
N GLU A 98 -3.08 22.53 -11.58
CA GLU A 98 -1.98 22.48 -10.62
C GLU A 98 -2.41 23.20 -9.34
N LEU A 99 -2.32 22.50 -8.21
CA LEU A 99 -2.33 23.09 -6.88
C LEU A 99 -0.91 23.01 -6.33
N ARG A 100 -0.26 24.16 -6.10
CA ARG A 100 1.12 24.21 -5.59
C ARG A 100 1.30 25.20 -4.43
N SER A 101 2.24 24.89 -3.55
CA SER A 101 2.79 25.77 -2.52
C SER A 101 4.18 25.27 -2.13
N ASP A 102 5.07 26.15 -1.69
CA ASP A 102 6.30 25.75 -1.01
C ASP A 102 6.06 25.55 0.51
N GLY A 103 4.86 25.91 0.99
CA GLY A 103 4.39 25.61 2.35
C GLY A 103 3.63 24.28 2.45
N HIS A 104 2.92 24.11 3.56
CA HIS A 104 2.10 22.92 3.79
C HIS A 104 0.88 22.87 2.85
N GLY A 105 0.57 21.67 2.35
CA GLY A 105 -0.68 21.37 1.63
C GLY A 105 -1.56 20.43 2.45
N ALA A 106 -2.89 20.63 2.39
CA ALA A 106 -3.85 19.72 2.98
C ALA A 106 -5.10 19.60 2.10
N LEU A 107 -5.51 18.37 1.81
CA LEU A 107 -6.81 18.04 1.23
C LEU A 107 -7.62 17.31 2.30
N ARG A 108 -8.79 17.87 2.65
CA ARG A 108 -9.62 17.34 3.74
C ARG A 108 -11.06 17.23 3.27
N ALA A 109 -11.58 16.01 3.23
CA ALA A 109 -12.93 15.72 2.76
C ALA A 109 -13.65 14.82 3.77
N GLY A 110 -14.52 15.41 4.58
CA GLY A 110 -15.21 14.73 5.69
C GLY A 110 -16.24 13.67 5.29
N LYS A 111 -16.47 13.49 3.98
CA LYS A 111 -17.29 12.43 3.39
C LYS A 111 -16.47 11.48 2.50
N GLY A 112 -15.15 11.45 2.66
CA GLY A 112 -14.22 10.67 1.84
C GLY A 112 -13.61 11.46 0.68
N LEU A 113 -12.56 10.91 0.08
CA LEU A 113 -11.79 11.51 -1.01
C LEU A 113 -11.62 10.52 -2.16
N PHE A 114 -12.05 10.89 -3.36
CA PHE A 114 -11.81 10.12 -4.59
C PHE A 114 -10.75 10.82 -5.43
N VAL A 115 -9.64 10.13 -5.70
CA VAL A 115 -8.57 10.60 -6.58
C VAL A 115 -8.45 9.61 -7.73
N SER A 116 -8.74 10.09 -8.95
CA SER A 116 -8.81 9.23 -10.12
C SER A 116 -8.06 9.77 -11.32
N ALA A 117 -7.43 8.86 -12.07
CA ALA A 117 -6.95 9.08 -13.43
C ALA A 117 -7.86 8.42 -14.48
N ASP A 118 -9.06 7.97 -14.10
CA ASP A 118 -10.11 7.56 -15.02
C ASP A 118 -10.67 8.81 -15.73
N GLU A 119 -10.74 8.77 -17.07
CA GLU A 119 -11.19 9.93 -17.85
C GLU A 119 -12.70 10.15 -17.70
N GLN A 120 -13.08 11.40 -17.43
CA GLN A 120 -14.47 11.86 -17.48
C GLN A 120 -14.58 13.03 -18.47
N ALA A 121 -14.76 12.69 -19.74
CA ALA A 121 -14.74 13.67 -20.83
C ALA A 121 -15.76 14.79 -20.60
N LYS A 122 -15.29 16.04 -20.64
CA LYS A 122 -16.11 17.25 -20.47
C LYS A 122 -16.94 17.27 -19.18
N ALA A 123 -16.49 16.58 -18.13
CA ALA A 123 -17.22 16.41 -16.87
C ALA A 123 -18.65 15.87 -17.08
N GLN A 124 -18.87 15.05 -18.12
CA GLN A 124 -20.14 14.37 -18.35
C GLN A 124 -20.29 13.18 -17.40
N GLY A 125 -21.09 13.35 -16.35
CA GLY A 125 -21.37 12.33 -15.35
C GLY A 125 -21.41 12.92 -13.93
N GLN A 126 -21.41 12.06 -12.93
CA GLN A 126 -21.37 12.50 -11.53
C GLN A 126 -19.92 12.77 -11.09
N MET A 127 -19.73 13.68 -10.14
CA MET A 127 -18.40 13.97 -9.55
C MET A 127 -17.73 12.71 -8.96
N LEU A 128 -18.54 11.76 -8.48
CA LEU A 128 -18.09 10.51 -7.88
C LEU A 128 -18.37 9.30 -8.79
N ASP A 129 -18.36 9.49 -10.11
CA ASP A 129 -18.43 8.35 -11.04
C ASP A 129 -17.17 7.49 -10.90
N MET A 130 -17.33 6.32 -10.29
CA MET A 130 -16.25 5.42 -9.90
C MET A 130 -16.47 3.99 -10.40
N GLN A 131 -17.35 3.79 -11.39
CA GLN A 131 -17.71 2.45 -11.87
C GLN A 131 -16.50 1.64 -12.35
N ALA A 132 -15.55 2.28 -13.02
CA ALA A 132 -14.30 1.63 -13.44
C ALA A 132 -13.44 1.18 -12.24
N ALA A 133 -13.39 1.98 -11.17
CA ALA A 133 -12.66 1.64 -9.95
C ALA A 133 -13.32 0.48 -9.19
N LEU A 134 -14.65 0.55 -9.03
CA LEU A 134 -15.44 -0.49 -8.37
C LEU A 134 -15.34 -1.82 -9.12
N GLY A 135 -15.45 -1.82 -10.45
CA GLY A 135 -15.32 -3.04 -11.26
C GLY A 135 -13.95 -3.72 -11.10
N ARG A 136 -12.86 -2.94 -11.00
CA ARG A 136 -11.52 -3.49 -10.72
C ARG A 136 -11.42 -4.13 -9.34
N LEU A 137 -12.02 -3.51 -8.31
CA LEU A 137 -12.04 -4.06 -6.95
C LEU A 137 -12.94 -5.31 -6.84
N GLN A 138 -14.09 -5.33 -7.53
CA GLN A 138 -14.97 -6.49 -7.63
C GLN A 138 -14.24 -7.67 -8.28
N GLN A 139 -13.61 -7.46 -9.44
CA GLN A 139 -12.84 -8.49 -10.13
C GLN A 139 -11.72 -9.06 -9.24
N ALA A 140 -11.01 -8.20 -8.50
CA ALA A 140 -9.99 -8.65 -7.56
C ALA A 140 -10.57 -9.49 -6.41
N GLY A 141 -11.77 -9.15 -5.93
CA GLY A 141 -12.49 -9.92 -4.92
C GLY A 141 -12.92 -11.31 -5.42
N GLU A 142 -13.48 -11.40 -6.64
CA GLU A 142 -13.87 -12.68 -7.26
C GLU A 142 -12.68 -13.62 -7.47
N GLN A 143 -11.55 -13.09 -7.93
CA GLN A 143 -10.31 -13.87 -8.09
C GLN A 143 -9.80 -14.40 -6.76
N LEU A 144 -9.85 -13.58 -5.70
CA LEU A 144 -9.44 -13.98 -4.36
C LEU A 144 -10.41 -15.02 -3.76
N GLN A 145 -11.71 -14.90 -4.02
CA GLN A 145 -12.72 -15.85 -3.57
C GLN A 145 -12.42 -17.27 -4.07
N GLY A 146 -12.11 -17.41 -5.37
CA GLY A 146 -11.74 -18.72 -5.93
C GLY A 146 -10.48 -19.29 -5.27
N LEU A 147 -9.45 -18.47 -5.07
CA LEU A 147 -8.21 -18.90 -4.42
C LEU A 147 -8.43 -19.28 -2.94
N SER A 148 -9.28 -18.53 -2.23
CA SER A 148 -9.63 -18.77 -0.84
C SER A 148 -10.40 -20.08 -0.66
N SER A 149 -11.36 -20.36 -1.54
CA SER A 149 -12.09 -21.64 -1.58
C SER A 149 -11.14 -22.82 -1.85
N ASP A 150 -10.20 -22.67 -2.80
CA ASP A 150 -9.19 -23.68 -3.10
C ASP A 150 -8.26 -23.94 -1.89
N ALA A 151 -7.89 -22.88 -1.16
CA ALA A 151 -7.09 -22.98 0.07
C ALA A 151 -7.85 -23.75 1.16
N GLN A 152 -9.12 -23.42 1.37
CA GLN A 152 -9.98 -24.10 2.34
C GLN A 152 -10.17 -25.59 2.00
N ALA A 153 -10.36 -25.93 0.72
CA ALA A 153 -10.45 -27.31 0.26
C ALA A 153 -9.15 -28.10 0.46
N ALA A 154 -8.01 -27.40 0.55
CA ALA A 154 -6.70 -27.96 0.87
C ALA A 154 -6.36 -27.90 2.39
N HIS A 155 -7.34 -27.59 3.24
CA HIS A 155 -7.17 -27.44 4.69
C HIS A 155 -6.20 -26.32 5.13
N ALA A 156 -5.96 -25.33 4.26
CA ALA A 156 -5.25 -24.10 4.61
C ALA A 156 -6.23 -23.05 5.16
N GLU A 157 -5.74 -22.10 5.96
CA GLU A 157 -6.55 -20.97 6.43
C GLU A 157 -6.94 -20.07 5.25
N PRO A 158 -8.24 -19.81 5.01
CA PRO A 158 -8.72 -18.99 3.92
C PRO A 158 -8.44 -17.49 4.14
N ALA A 159 -8.44 -16.73 3.05
CA ALA A 159 -8.42 -15.27 3.11
C ALA A 159 -9.80 -14.72 3.52
N ASP A 160 -9.83 -13.60 4.25
CA ASP A 160 -11.07 -12.90 4.64
C ASP A 160 -11.62 -12.05 3.47
N VAL A 161 -12.18 -12.74 2.49
CA VAL A 161 -12.77 -12.12 1.29
C VAL A 161 -14.05 -11.36 1.64
N GLN A 162 -14.78 -11.81 2.67
CA GLN A 162 -16.02 -11.17 3.08
C GLN A 162 -15.75 -9.75 3.61
N ALA A 163 -14.70 -9.56 4.41
CA ALA A 163 -14.29 -8.22 4.85
C ALA A 163 -13.92 -7.31 3.66
N GLN A 164 -13.28 -7.86 2.61
CA GLN A 164 -12.98 -7.10 1.40
C GLN A 164 -14.25 -6.61 0.69
N LEU A 165 -15.21 -7.51 0.48
CA LEU A 165 -16.44 -7.19 -0.23
C LEU A 165 -17.31 -6.22 0.58
N ALA A 166 -17.41 -6.41 1.90
CA ALA A 166 -18.12 -5.48 2.78
C ALA A 166 -17.47 -4.09 2.77
N PHE A 167 -16.14 -4.01 2.82
CA PHE A 167 -15.43 -2.73 2.71
C PHE A 167 -15.73 -2.01 1.38
N LEU A 168 -15.83 -2.76 0.28
CA LEU A 168 -16.16 -2.22 -1.02
C LEU A 168 -17.60 -1.66 -1.07
N SER A 169 -18.59 -2.48 -0.73
CA SER A 169 -20.01 -2.12 -0.89
C SER A 169 -20.51 -1.13 0.16
N GLU A 170 -20.02 -1.22 1.40
CA GLU A 170 -20.56 -0.41 2.51
C GLU A 170 -19.77 0.87 2.78
N ARG A 171 -18.53 0.96 2.27
CA ARG A 171 -17.63 2.09 2.58
C ARG A 171 -17.10 2.82 1.36
N ILE A 172 -16.60 2.08 0.36
CA ILE A 172 -15.98 2.67 -0.84
C ILE A 172 -17.04 3.18 -1.82
N GLU A 173 -18.07 2.38 -2.10
CA GLU A 173 -19.12 2.76 -3.06
C GLU A 173 -19.72 4.12 -2.68
N ALA A 174 -19.72 5.05 -3.64
CA ALA A 174 -20.16 6.44 -3.45
C ALA A 174 -19.50 7.19 -2.27
N LEU A 175 -18.38 6.69 -1.74
CA LEU A 175 -17.75 7.16 -0.50
C LEU A 175 -18.75 7.24 0.67
N GLN A 176 -19.52 6.17 0.89
CA GLN A 176 -20.47 6.07 2.00
C GLN A 176 -19.81 6.25 3.39
N ALA A 177 -18.50 6.05 3.49
CA ALA A 177 -17.71 6.32 4.69
C ALA A 177 -16.53 7.28 4.42
N GLN A 178 -15.82 7.64 5.50
CA GLN A 178 -14.64 8.52 5.47
C GLN A 178 -13.41 7.77 4.95
N VAL A 179 -13.41 7.40 3.67
CA VAL A 179 -12.35 6.62 3.02
C VAL A 179 -11.67 7.41 1.90
N ILE A 180 -10.48 6.97 1.51
CA ILE A 180 -9.78 7.47 0.31
C ILE A 180 -9.76 6.35 -0.73
N LEU A 181 -10.25 6.64 -1.93
CA LEU A 181 -10.12 5.74 -3.08
C LEU A 181 -9.15 6.36 -4.08
N LEU A 182 -8.04 5.65 -4.34
CA LEU A 182 -7.07 5.97 -5.39
C LEU A 182 -7.30 5.02 -6.57
N SER A 183 -7.53 5.56 -7.77
CA SER A 183 -7.84 4.77 -8.96
C SER A 183 -7.07 5.26 -10.17
N ALA A 184 -6.45 4.36 -10.92
CA ALA A 184 -5.83 4.68 -12.20
C ALA A 184 -5.87 3.48 -13.15
N PRO A 185 -6.34 3.64 -14.40
CA PRO A 185 -6.47 2.52 -15.35
C PRO A 185 -5.12 1.99 -15.85
N GLN A 186 -4.05 2.79 -15.75
CA GLN A 186 -2.69 2.46 -16.23
C GLN A 186 -1.67 2.28 -15.10
N GLY A 187 -2.13 2.17 -13.85
CA GLY A 187 -1.29 1.87 -12.69
C GLY A 187 -1.08 3.03 -11.71
N ILE A 188 -0.62 2.68 -10.51
CA ILE A 188 -0.31 3.59 -9.42
C ILE A 188 1.11 3.26 -8.94
N ALA A 189 1.97 4.26 -8.80
CA ALA A 189 3.32 4.11 -8.25
C ALA A 189 3.44 4.87 -6.94
N LEU A 190 3.96 4.21 -5.89
CA LEU A 190 4.29 4.82 -4.60
C LEU A 190 5.80 4.72 -4.39
N SER A 191 6.46 5.87 -4.20
CA SER A 191 7.91 5.94 -3.97
C SER A 191 8.23 6.85 -2.80
N SER A 192 9.33 6.56 -2.10
CA SER A 192 9.84 7.35 -0.98
C SER A 192 11.36 7.31 -0.98
N GLY A 193 11.99 8.44 -0.64
CA GLY A 193 13.45 8.53 -0.47
C GLY A 193 13.97 7.90 0.83
N GLN A 194 13.08 7.62 1.79
CA GLN A 194 13.42 7.00 3.07
C GLN A 194 12.48 5.84 3.39
N HIS A 195 11.38 6.09 4.10
CA HIS A 195 10.47 5.07 4.58
C HIS A 195 9.14 5.10 3.81
N LEU A 196 8.57 3.92 3.58
CA LEU A 196 7.18 3.73 3.14
C LEU A 196 6.51 2.82 4.18
N GLN A 197 5.45 3.29 4.83
CA GLN A 197 4.73 2.54 5.85
C GLN A 197 3.28 2.37 5.43
N LEU A 198 2.80 1.13 5.46
CA LEU A 198 1.39 0.75 5.28
C LEU A 198 0.93 0.11 6.59
N ALA A 199 -0.08 0.69 7.22
CA ALA A 199 -0.60 0.22 8.49
C ALA A 199 -2.13 0.27 8.47
N ALA A 200 -2.76 -0.81 8.94
CA ALA A 200 -4.19 -0.92 9.12
C ALA A 200 -4.45 -1.61 10.46
N GLN A 201 -5.48 -1.15 11.20
CA GLN A 201 -5.83 -1.73 12.50
C GLN A 201 -6.55 -3.07 12.38
N GLU A 202 -7.36 -3.22 11.32
CA GLU A 202 -8.10 -4.45 11.05
C GLU A 202 -7.36 -5.28 9.99
N ASN A 203 -7.54 -4.95 8.71
CA ASN A 203 -7.06 -5.77 7.61
C ASN A 203 -6.17 -4.99 6.63
N LEU A 204 -5.06 -5.62 6.21
CA LEU A 204 -4.24 -5.19 5.07
C LEU A 204 -4.36 -6.25 3.98
N MET A 205 -4.84 -5.85 2.79
CA MET A 205 -5.06 -6.73 1.65
C MET A 205 -4.20 -6.29 0.47
N LEU A 206 -3.49 -7.24 -0.16
CA LEU A 206 -2.64 -7.02 -1.32
C LEU A 206 -3.01 -8.06 -2.38
N ASN A 207 -3.73 -7.61 -3.43
CA ASN A 207 -4.25 -8.50 -4.47
C ASN A 207 -3.60 -8.15 -5.82
N ALA A 208 -3.20 -9.17 -6.58
CA ALA A 208 -2.69 -9.02 -7.93
C ALA A 208 -3.28 -10.11 -8.83
N GLY A 209 -3.88 -9.71 -9.96
CA GLY A 209 -4.38 -10.67 -10.96
C GLY A 209 -3.26 -11.31 -11.80
N GLY A 210 -2.07 -10.71 -11.80
CA GLY A 210 -0.85 -11.22 -12.46
C GLY A 210 0.15 -11.77 -11.44
N ALA A 211 1.33 -11.14 -11.37
CA ALA A 211 2.37 -11.48 -10.40
C ALA A 211 2.44 -10.45 -9.26
N ALA A 212 2.92 -10.89 -8.10
CA ALA A 212 3.28 -10.03 -6.97
C ALA A 212 4.72 -10.35 -6.56
N ASP A 213 5.63 -9.39 -6.77
CA ASP A 213 7.05 -9.53 -6.47
C ASP A 213 7.41 -8.75 -5.19
N LEU A 214 7.89 -9.46 -4.18
CA LEU A 214 8.42 -8.86 -2.95
C LEU A 214 9.95 -9.02 -2.91
N SER A 215 10.65 -7.93 -3.20
CA SER A 215 12.12 -7.91 -3.23
C SER A 215 12.69 -7.08 -2.08
N VAL A 216 13.63 -7.67 -1.32
CA VAL A 216 14.29 -6.99 -0.20
C VAL A 216 15.81 -7.24 -0.27
N VAL A 217 16.59 -6.16 -0.32
CA VAL A 217 18.05 -6.24 -0.50
C VAL A 217 18.79 -6.70 0.76
N LYS A 218 18.27 -6.35 1.94
CA LYS A 218 18.93 -6.66 3.21
C LYS A 218 18.23 -7.78 3.96
N ARG A 219 17.14 -7.48 4.66
CA ARG A 219 16.46 -8.44 5.53
C ARG A 219 14.94 -8.32 5.38
N LEU A 220 14.30 -9.43 5.02
CA LEU A 220 12.86 -9.59 5.13
C LEU A 220 12.53 -10.22 6.49
N PHE A 221 11.58 -9.62 7.21
CA PHE A 221 11.02 -10.15 8.45
C PHE A 221 9.50 -10.27 8.28
N ILE A 222 8.97 -11.45 8.59
CA ILE A 222 7.52 -11.72 8.58
C ILE A 222 7.16 -12.21 9.99
N GLY A 223 6.55 -11.33 10.78
CA GLY A 223 6.04 -11.66 12.12
C GLY A 223 4.53 -11.80 12.09
N VAL A 224 4.00 -12.93 12.56
CA VAL A 224 2.57 -13.20 12.65
C VAL A 224 2.18 -13.51 14.10
N GLY A 225 1.07 -12.95 14.57
CA GLY A 225 0.64 -13.13 15.96
C GLY A 225 -0.16 -14.40 16.23
N ARG A 226 -0.76 -15.01 15.20
CA ARG A 226 -1.66 -16.17 15.35
C ARG A 226 -1.30 -17.34 14.45
N GLY A 227 -1.14 -17.11 13.15
CA GLY A 227 -0.84 -18.17 12.20
C GLY A 227 -0.28 -17.61 10.89
N LEU A 228 0.54 -18.42 10.22
CA LEU A 228 1.03 -18.19 8.87
C LEU A 228 0.51 -19.31 7.98
N SER A 229 -0.28 -18.96 6.97
CA SER A 229 -0.80 -19.88 5.95
C SER A 229 -0.19 -19.52 4.60
N LEU A 230 0.48 -20.49 3.96
CA LEU A 230 1.07 -20.35 2.63
C LEU A 230 0.46 -21.41 1.72
N PHE A 231 -0.32 -20.98 0.74
CA PHE A 231 -1.03 -21.87 -0.17
C PHE A 231 -0.64 -21.60 -1.64
N VAL A 232 -0.37 -22.66 -2.39
CA VAL A 232 -0.08 -22.60 -3.82
C VAL A 232 -0.90 -23.66 -4.57
N ARG A 233 -1.69 -23.22 -5.55
CA ARG A 233 -2.66 -24.06 -6.25
C ARG A 233 -2.09 -25.03 -7.30
N LYS A 234 -1.02 -24.66 -8.02
CA LYS A 234 -0.52 -25.45 -9.17
C LYS A 234 0.99 -25.73 -9.18
N LEU A 235 1.83 -24.71 -8.97
CA LEU A 235 3.27 -24.80 -9.25
C LEU A 235 4.16 -25.12 -8.03
N GLY A 236 3.55 -25.36 -6.87
CA GLY A 236 4.25 -25.71 -5.64
C GLY A 236 5.05 -24.57 -5.00
N ILE A 237 5.77 -24.89 -3.93
CA ILE A 237 6.57 -23.95 -3.13
C ILE A 237 8.05 -24.30 -3.31
N LYS A 238 8.91 -23.28 -3.49
CA LYS A 238 10.37 -23.42 -3.46
C LYS A 238 10.94 -22.55 -2.34
N LEU A 239 11.62 -23.17 -1.38
CA LEU A 239 12.32 -22.50 -0.28
C LEU A 239 13.82 -22.80 -0.43
N ILE A 240 14.59 -21.81 -0.89
CA ILE A 240 16.00 -22.00 -1.26
C ILE A 240 16.84 -20.93 -0.56
N ALA A 241 17.87 -21.37 0.16
CA ALA A 241 18.96 -20.50 0.63
C ALA A 241 20.22 -20.80 -0.19
N ASN A 242 20.73 -19.81 -0.92
CA ASN A 242 21.98 -19.96 -1.69
C ASN A 242 23.20 -20.13 -0.77
N GLN A 243 23.17 -19.45 0.38
CA GLN A 243 24.17 -19.54 1.43
C GLN A 243 23.47 -19.43 2.79
N GLY A 244 24.09 -20.00 3.81
CA GLY A 244 23.56 -20.04 5.16
C GLY A 244 22.56 -21.18 5.38
N PRO A 245 22.32 -21.55 6.65
CA PRO A 245 21.47 -22.68 6.99
C PRO A 245 19.98 -22.35 6.82
N VAL A 246 19.20 -23.36 6.44
CA VAL A 246 17.74 -23.33 6.55
C VAL A 246 17.35 -24.03 7.86
N SER A 247 16.58 -23.35 8.70
CA SER A 247 16.08 -23.89 9.96
C SER A 247 14.55 -23.83 9.98
N VAL A 248 13.91 -24.98 10.19
CA VAL A 248 12.46 -25.11 10.37
C VAL A 248 12.21 -25.75 11.72
N GLN A 249 11.42 -25.09 12.58
CA GLN A 249 11.21 -25.53 13.96
C GLN A 249 9.75 -25.35 14.37
N ALA A 250 9.17 -26.37 14.98
CA ALA A 250 7.98 -26.26 15.82
C ALA A 250 8.43 -26.31 17.28
N GLN A 251 8.63 -25.16 17.91
CA GLN A 251 9.32 -25.08 19.21
C GLN A 251 8.49 -25.64 20.38
N ASN A 252 7.16 -25.60 20.26
CA ASN A 252 6.23 -26.01 21.31
C ASN A 252 5.10 -26.91 20.78
N ASP A 253 5.21 -27.41 19.54
CA ASP A 253 4.17 -28.21 18.90
C ASP A 253 4.79 -29.18 17.87
N SER A 254 3.94 -29.89 17.13
CA SER A 254 4.33 -30.86 16.12
C SER A 254 4.84 -30.20 14.84
N LEU A 255 5.80 -30.88 14.19
CA LEU A 255 6.24 -30.57 12.84
C LEU A 255 5.80 -31.74 11.94
N GLU A 256 4.99 -31.44 10.93
CA GLU A 256 4.46 -32.42 9.97
C GLU A 256 5.02 -32.14 8.57
N LEU A 257 5.49 -33.20 7.90
CA LEU A 257 5.92 -33.18 6.51
C LEU A 257 5.20 -34.31 5.77
N LEU A 258 4.26 -33.95 4.89
CA LEU A 258 3.42 -34.90 4.17
C LEU A 258 3.58 -34.74 2.66
N ALA A 259 3.73 -35.85 1.94
CA ALA A 259 3.73 -35.90 0.49
C ALA A 259 2.85 -37.06 0.01
N ARG A 260 1.98 -36.81 -0.98
CA ARG A 260 1.15 -37.87 -1.61
C ARG A 260 2.01 -38.86 -2.41
N HIS A 261 3.14 -38.39 -2.94
CA HIS A 261 4.09 -39.19 -3.72
C HIS A 261 5.33 -39.46 -2.87
N GLY A 262 6.53 -39.22 -3.42
CA GLY A 262 7.77 -39.42 -2.67
C GLY A 262 8.07 -38.27 -1.71
N LEU A 263 8.65 -38.63 -0.56
CA LEU A 263 9.40 -37.73 0.32
C LEU A 263 10.88 -38.12 0.23
N SER A 264 11.76 -37.18 -0.12
CA SER A 264 13.21 -37.40 -0.21
C SER A 264 13.93 -36.49 0.77
N ILE A 265 14.79 -37.08 1.61
CA ILE A 265 15.68 -36.38 2.53
C ILE A 265 17.09 -36.82 2.16
N THR A 266 17.92 -35.89 1.70
CA THR A 266 19.24 -36.18 1.15
C THR A 266 20.25 -35.15 1.66
N SER A 267 21.36 -35.65 2.21
CA SER A 267 22.58 -34.87 2.40
C SER A 267 23.57 -35.32 1.32
N THR A 268 24.10 -34.38 0.53
CA THR A 268 24.96 -34.70 -0.61
C THR A 268 26.43 -34.85 -0.24
N GLU A 269 26.87 -34.18 0.82
CA GLU A 269 28.29 -34.08 1.21
C GLU A 269 28.55 -34.55 2.64
N ASP A 270 27.51 -34.72 3.47
CA ASP A 270 27.64 -35.01 4.90
C ASP A 270 26.52 -35.98 5.38
N GLU A 271 26.22 -35.99 6.68
CA GLU A 271 25.29 -36.94 7.31
C GLU A 271 23.82 -36.49 7.34
N ILE A 272 22.93 -37.47 7.54
CA ILE A 272 21.53 -37.25 7.93
C ILE A 272 21.38 -37.68 9.38
N CYS A 273 21.03 -36.74 10.26
CA CYS A 273 20.82 -36.99 11.68
C CYS A 273 19.34 -36.98 12.05
N ILE A 274 18.79 -38.16 12.36
CA ILE A 274 17.42 -38.32 12.89
C ILE A 274 17.55 -38.71 14.35
N THR A 275 17.10 -37.85 15.25
CA THR A 275 17.22 -38.05 16.70
C THR A 275 15.86 -37.80 17.36
N ALA A 276 15.47 -38.69 18.27
CA ALA A 276 14.25 -38.54 19.06
C ALA A 276 14.53 -38.87 20.52
N LYS A 277 13.88 -38.13 21.44
CA LYS A 277 14.02 -38.38 22.88
C LYS A 277 13.32 -39.66 23.35
N LYS A 278 12.19 -40.01 22.72
CA LYS A 278 11.34 -41.14 23.14
C LYS A 278 11.47 -42.35 22.22
N LYS A 279 11.20 -42.17 20.92
CA LYS A 279 11.13 -43.26 19.95
C LYS A 279 11.37 -42.75 18.53
N ILE A 280 12.08 -43.54 17.73
CA ILE A 280 12.07 -43.43 16.26
C ILE A 280 11.32 -44.66 15.72
N ALA A 281 10.39 -44.44 14.80
CA ALA A 281 9.62 -45.51 14.15
C ALA A 281 9.67 -45.32 12.64
N LEU A 282 10.19 -46.31 11.92
CA LEU A 282 10.22 -46.35 10.46
C LEU A 282 9.29 -47.48 10.01
N ASN A 283 8.31 -47.17 9.16
CA ASN A 283 7.28 -48.12 8.77
C ASN A 283 7.10 -48.12 7.24
N GLY A 284 6.92 -49.30 6.64
CA GLY A 284 6.67 -49.41 5.20
C GLY A 284 6.14 -50.79 4.82
N GLY A 285 5.00 -50.84 4.10
CA GLY A 285 4.45 -52.08 3.54
C GLY A 285 4.20 -53.20 4.55
N GLY A 286 3.95 -52.88 5.82
CA GLY A 286 3.79 -53.85 6.91
C GLY A 286 5.09 -54.27 7.61
N SER A 287 6.26 -53.83 7.14
CA SER A 287 7.55 -53.97 7.84
C SER A 287 7.87 -52.71 8.64
N TYR A 288 8.67 -52.85 9.70
CA TYR A 288 9.02 -51.73 10.57
C TYR A 288 10.38 -51.87 11.27
N LEU A 289 10.92 -50.73 11.72
CA LEU A 289 12.06 -50.61 12.61
C LEU A 289 11.74 -49.60 13.72
N ASN A 290 11.76 -50.05 14.97
CA ASN A 290 11.56 -49.24 16.17
C ASN A 290 12.87 -49.11 16.95
N LEU A 291 13.19 -47.88 17.37
CA LEU A 291 14.31 -47.55 18.23
C LEU A 291 13.79 -46.80 19.46
N ASP A 292 13.88 -47.40 20.64
CA ASP A 292 13.48 -46.77 21.91
C ASP A 292 14.33 -47.25 23.09
N VAL A 293 13.95 -46.88 24.32
CA VAL A 293 14.67 -47.25 25.55
C VAL A 293 14.71 -48.76 25.80
N GLY A 294 13.76 -49.52 25.25
CA GLY A 294 13.70 -50.97 25.36
C GLY A 294 14.66 -51.68 24.39
N GLY A 295 15.19 -50.98 23.38
CA GLY A 295 16.18 -51.50 22.44
C GLY A 295 15.80 -51.26 20.97
N ILE A 296 16.23 -52.19 20.12
CA ILE A 296 15.98 -52.17 18.68
C ILE A 296 15.02 -53.32 18.34
N GLU A 297 13.88 -53.00 17.74
CA GLU A 297 12.89 -53.99 17.28
C GLU A 297 12.71 -53.85 15.77
N SER A 298 13.01 -54.91 15.02
CA SER A 298 12.87 -55.00 13.57
C SER A 298 11.93 -56.15 13.23
N GLY A 299 10.83 -55.85 12.54
CA GLY A 299 9.78 -56.84 12.24
C GLY A 299 9.31 -56.78 10.79
N THR A 300 9.02 -57.94 10.22
CA THR A 300 8.43 -58.10 8.88
C THR A 300 7.61 -59.39 8.83
N SER A 301 6.57 -59.43 8.00
CA SER A 301 5.77 -60.64 7.72
C SER A 301 6.36 -61.51 6.62
N GLY A 302 7.33 -60.99 5.86
CA GLY A 302 8.04 -61.72 4.81
C GLY A 302 9.44 -62.14 5.26
N ASP A 303 10.31 -62.39 4.28
CA ASP A 303 11.70 -62.75 4.55
C ASP A 303 12.51 -61.53 5.02
N HIS A 304 13.32 -61.72 6.07
CA HIS A 304 14.32 -60.75 6.51
C HIS A 304 15.69 -61.07 5.88
N LEU A 305 15.96 -60.52 4.70
CA LEU A 305 17.19 -60.77 3.95
C LEU A 305 18.32 -59.81 4.34
N VAL A 306 19.35 -60.33 5.00
CA VAL A 306 20.57 -59.58 5.35
C VAL A 306 21.70 -59.97 4.39
N LYS A 307 22.15 -59.03 3.55
CA LYS A 307 23.30 -59.23 2.64
C LYS A 307 24.53 -58.52 3.20
N ALA A 308 25.47 -59.28 3.77
CA ALA A 308 26.68 -58.74 4.38
C ALA A 308 27.92 -59.60 4.05
N ALA A 309 29.09 -58.96 3.91
CA ALA A 309 30.38 -59.65 3.77
C ALA A 309 30.86 -60.27 5.10
N HIS A 310 30.45 -59.70 6.24
CA HIS A 310 30.73 -60.19 7.59
C HIS A 310 29.54 -59.87 8.49
N HIS A 311 29.17 -60.78 9.38
CA HIS A 311 28.10 -60.57 10.36
C HIS A 311 28.47 -61.27 11.67
N GLU A 312 28.54 -60.50 12.75
CA GLU A 312 28.86 -60.99 14.09
C GLU A 312 27.99 -60.27 15.13
N PHE A 313 27.56 -60.99 16.17
CA PHE A 313 26.92 -60.36 17.33
C PHE A 313 27.99 -60.10 18.39
N LYS A 314 28.32 -58.83 18.59
CA LYS A 314 29.15 -58.35 19.71
C LYS A 314 28.24 -57.87 20.85
N GLY A 315 28.76 -57.88 22.08
CA GLY A 315 28.02 -57.45 23.29
C GLY A 315 27.42 -56.04 23.17
N PRO A 316 26.63 -55.60 24.16
CA PRO A 316 25.86 -54.36 24.05
C PRO A 316 26.76 -53.13 23.82
N GLY A 317 26.34 -52.25 22.92
CA GLY A 317 26.95 -50.94 22.66
C GLY A 317 25.94 -49.83 22.91
N GLY A 318 26.40 -48.68 23.44
CA GLY A 318 25.55 -47.52 23.71
C GLY A 318 26.30 -46.21 23.47
N GLN A 319 25.61 -45.24 22.88
CA GLN A 319 26.09 -43.87 22.71
C GLN A 319 25.07 -42.89 23.30
N ALA A 320 25.49 -42.06 24.25
CA ALA A 320 24.67 -40.97 24.78
C ALA A 320 24.78 -39.76 23.85
N ARG A 321 23.67 -39.34 23.24
CA ARG A 321 23.62 -38.10 22.44
C ARG A 321 22.82 -37.03 23.19
N GLN A 322 23.39 -35.84 23.34
CA GLN A 322 22.74 -34.72 24.02
C GLN A 322 21.72 -34.07 23.07
N MET A 323 20.49 -33.86 23.54
CA MET A 323 19.41 -33.26 22.73
C MET A 323 19.61 -31.75 22.60
N PRO A 324 19.32 -31.14 21.43
CA PRO A 324 19.30 -29.69 21.30
C PRO A 324 18.28 -29.05 22.25
N ALA A 325 18.64 -27.94 22.88
CA ALA A 325 17.73 -27.19 23.75
C ALA A 325 16.78 -26.32 22.89
N LEU A 326 15.47 -26.45 23.10
CA LEU A 326 14.47 -25.53 22.56
C LEU A 326 14.19 -24.42 23.58
N ALA A 327 13.85 -23.22 23.08
CA ALA A 327 13.45 -22.11 23.95
C ALA A 327 12.19 -22.47 24.74
N GLN A 328 12.16 -22.13 26.04
CA GLN A 328 10.99 -22.35 26.88
C GLN A 328 9.85 -21.39 26.48
N ARG A 329 8.61 -21.89 26.52
CA ARG A 329 7.41 -21.08 26.28
C ARG A 329 7.34 -19.91 27.25
N SER A 330 7.58 -18.69 26.76
CA SER A 330 7.32 -17.46 27.51
C SER A 330 5.87 -17.04 27.31
N GLU A 331 5.01 -17.30 28.29
CA GLU A 331 3.69 -16.69 28.35
C GLU A 331 3.85 -15.22 28.74
N HIS A 332 3.84 -14.32 27.76
CA HIS A 332 3.69 -12.89 28.05
C HIS A 332 2.25 -12.67 28.55
N LEU A 333 2.06 -12.71 29.87
CA LEU A 333 0.93 -12.07 30.52
C LEU A 333 0.97 -10.59 30.13
N VAL A 334 0.04 -10.18 29.27
CA VAL A 334 -0.20 -8.76 28.98
C VAL A 334 -0.71 -8.15 30.28
N GLN A 335 0.19 -7.55 31.06
CA GLN A 335 -0.22 -6.58 32.07
C GLN A 335 -0.81 -5.40 31.30
N SER A 336 -2.12 -5.23 31.42
CA SER A 336 -2.83 -4.04 30.98
C SER A 336 -2.15 -2.83 31.64
N PRO A 337 -1.68 -1.82 30.90
CA PRO A 337 -1.22 -0.60 31.53
C PRO A 337 -2.42 0.07 32.21
N GLU A 338 -2.28 0.39 33.50
CA GLU A 338 -3.23 1.24 34.22
C GLU A 338 -3.46 2.55 33.46
N PRO A 339 -4.67 3.12 33.49
CA PRO A 339 -4.93 4.41 32.88
C PRO A 339 -4.14 5.49 33.64
N THR A 340 -3.06 6.00 33.03
CA THR A 340 -2.41 7.22 33.49
C THR A 340 -3.34 8.40 33.26
N ASP A 341 -3.82 8.96 34.37
CA ASP A 341 -4.50 10.25 34.48
C ASP A 341 -3.61 11.36 33.91
N PHE A 342 -4.08 12.02 32.84
CA PHE A 342 -3.48 13.24 32.32
C PHE A 342 -4.28 14.43 32.87
N SER A 343 -3.89 14.88 34.07
CA SER A 343 -4.14 16.24 34.53
C SER A 343 -2.79 16.97 34.67
N GLY A 344 -2.54 17.89 33.74
CA GLY A 344 -1.33 18.72 33.66
C GLY A 344 -1.31 19.55 32.39
#